data_AF-A0A2D3W6U4-F1
#
_entry.id   AF-A0A2D3W6U4-F1
#
_cell.length_a   1.000
_cell.length_b   1.000
_cell.length_c   1.000
_cell.angle_alpha   90.00
_cell.angle_beta   90.00
_cell.angle_gamma   90.00
#
_symmetry.space_group_name_H-M   'P 1'
#
loop_
_entity.id
_entity.type
_entity.pdbx_description
1 polymer ?
#
loop_
_entity_poly.entity_id
_entity_poly.type
_entity_poly.pdbx_seq_one_letter_code
_entity_poly.pdbx_strand_id
1 'polypeptide(L)'
;MYIDGDILELDIDMDLEEVKALRDFVKDRLEYIEEIKFVNEKEASPLSSALFQLLYCVKLSKPAIKMDFFDKPPYELKNYGKMYWIFHE
;
A
#
# COMPACT_ATOMS: atom_id res chain seq x y z
N MET A 1 1.41 -10.01 -5.29
CA MET A 1 2.67 -9.54 -4.65
C MET A 1 3.88 -10.02 -5.46
N TYR A 2 4.63 -9.07 -6.01
CA TYR A 2 5.90 -9.31 -6.69
C TYR A 2 6.96 -8.33 -6.15
N ILE A 3 8.22 -8.73 -6.14
CA ILE A 3 9.34 -7.89 -5.72
C ILE A 3 10.21 -7.67 -6.95
N ASP A 4 10.39 -6.41 -7.32
CA ASP A 4 11.38 -6.01 -8.33
C ASP A 4 12.46 -5.17 -7.64
N GLY A 5 13.56 -5.81 -7.26
CA GLY A 5 14.63 -5.18 -6.49
C GLY A 5 14.14 -4.66 -5.12
N ASP A 6 14.08 -3.34 -4.99
CA ASP A 6 13.67 -2.58 -3.80
C ASP A 6 12.20 -2.09 -3.85
N ILE A 7 11.48 -2.45 -4.92
CA ILE A 7 10.07 -2.09 -5.14
C ILE A 7 9.16 -3.27 -4.78
N LEU A 8 8.17 -3.00 -3.92
CA LEU A 8 7.11 -3.94 -3.58
C LEU A 8 5.82 -3.60 -4.33
N GLU A 9 5.41 -4.48 -5.23
CA GLU A 9 4.17 -4.35 -5.99
C GLU A 9 3.05 -5.17 -5.35
N LEU A 10 1.93 -4.50 -5.08
CA LEU A 10 0.76 -5.02 -4.38
C LEU A 10 -0.48 -4.88 -5.22
N ASP A 11 -1.40 -5.83 -5.13
CA ASP A 11 -2.74 -5.66 -5.69
C ASP A 11 -3.62 -4.94 -4.64
N ILE A 12 -4.49 -4.03 -5.07
CA ILE A 12 -5.36 -3.29 -4.12
C ILE A 12 -6.52 -4.14 -3.61
N ASP A 13 -6.88 -5.20 -4.32
CA ASP A 13 -7.97 -6.13 -4.01
C ASP A 13 -7.55 -7.33 -3.16
N MET A 14 -6.43 -7.22 -2.42
CA MET A 14 -6.01 -8.28 -1.49
C MET A 14 -7.05 -8.53 -0.37
N ASP A 15 -7.31 -9.80 -0.10
CA ASP A 15 -8.16 -10.24 1.01
C ASP A 15 -7.44 -10.20 2.37
N LEU A 16 -8.15 -10.55 3.45
CA LEU A 16 -7.58 -10.48 4.80
C LEU A 16 -6.42 -11.47 5.02
N GLU A 17 -6.47 -12.67 4.46
CA GLU A 17 -5.41 -13.67 4.64
C GLU A 17 -4.16 -13.28 3.84
N GLU A 18 -4.35 -12.72 2.65
CA GLU A 18 -3.27 -12.15 1.85
C GLU A 18 -2.61 -10.96 2.56
N VAL A 19 -3.40 -10.09 3.20
CA VAL A 19 -2.88 -8.96 3.99
C VAL A 19 -2.08 -9.45 5.21
N LYS A 20 -2.47 -10.54 5.86
CA LYS A 20 -1.68 -11.14 6.95
C LYS A 20 -0.34 -11.67 6.46
N ALA A 21 -0.34 -12.36 5.33
CA ALA A 21 0.89 -12.85 4.71
C ALA A 21 1.82 -11.69 4.32
N LEU A 22 1.26 -10.60 3.78
CA LEU A 22 2.00 -9.38 3.47
C LEU A 22 2.61 -8.74 4.73
N ARG A 23 1.86 -8.67 5.83
CA ARG A 23 2.36 -8.14 7.11
C ARG A 23 3.59 -8.92 7.57
N ASP A 24 3.50 -10.25 7.61
CA ASP A 24 4.61 -11.10 8.05
C ASP A 24 5.80 -11.00 7.10
N PHE A 25 5.54 -10.83 5.80
CA PHE A 25 6.58 -10.60 4.80
C PHE A 25 7.32 -9.28 5.00
N VAL A 26 6.59 -8.16 5.17
CA VAL A 26 7.16 -6.80 5.28
C VAL A 26 7.88 -6.61 6.61
N LYS A 27 7.38 -7.21 7.71
CA LYS A 27 7.94 -7.03 9.05
C LYS A 27 9.45 -7.22 9.12
N ASP A 28 9.98 -8.25 8.46
CA ASP A 28 11.40 -8.60 8.52
C ASP A 28 12.23 -7.99 7.37
N ARG A 29 11.58 -7.32 6.42
CA ARG A 29 12.21 -6.86 5.16
C ARG A 29 12.03 -5.37 4.89
N LEU A 30 11.28 -4.66 5.73
CA LEU A 30 10.93 -3.26 5.53
C LEU A 30 12.15 -2.36 5.31
N GLU A 31 13.27 -2.67 5.95
CA GLU A 31 14.52 -1.93 5.79
C GLU A 31 14.96 -1.86 4.31
N TYR A 32 14.74 -2.92 3.55
CA TYR A 32 15.18 -3.06 2.15
C TYR A 32 14.15 -2.57 1.12
N ILE A 33 12.93 -2.26 1.53
CA ILE A 33 11.88 -1.80 0.60
C ILE A 33 11.94 -0.27 0.51
N GLU A 34 12.26 0.29 -0.65
CA GLU A 34 12.30 1.73 -0.87
C GLU A 34 10.97 2.29 -1.38
N GLU A 35 10.19 1.47 -2.07
CA GLU A 35 8.95 1.89 -2.73
C GLU A 35 7.86 0.83 -2.66
N ILE A 36 6.61 1.26 -2.43
CA ILE A 36 5.42 0.42 -2.50
C ILE A 36 4.46 1.00 -3.54
N LYS A 37 4.02 0.15 -4.48
CA LYS A 37 3.13 0.52 -5.59
C LYS A 37 1.97 -0.45 -5.72
N PHE A 38 0.82 0.07 -6.17
CA PHE A 38 -0.31 -0.77 -6.54
C PHE A 38 -0.22 -1.18 -8.02
N VAL A 39 -0.29 -2.48 -8.28
CA VAL A 39 -0.54 -3.04 -9.61
C VAL A 39 -2.05 -3.08 -9.86
N ASN A 40 -2.45 -2.82 -11.11
CA ASN A 40 -3.86 -2.83 -11.56
C ASN A 40 -4.80 -1.88 -10.80
N GLU A 41 -4.27 -0.79 -10.22
CA GLU A 41 -4.98 0.20 -9.38
C GLU A 41 -6.28 0.77 -9.99
N LYS A 42 -6.37 0.83 -11.32
CA LYS A 42 -7.54 1.37 -12.03
C LYS A 42 -8.63 0.35 -12.25
N GLU A 43 -8.36 -0.95 -12.14
CA GLU A 43 -9.36 -1.99 -12.47
C GLU A 43 -9.88 -2.71 -11.23
N ALA A 44 -9.05 -2.77 -10.18
CA ALA A 44 -9.36 -3.44 -8.94
C ALA A 44 -10.04 -2.53 -7.90
N SER A 45 -10.74 -3.15 -6.97
CA SER A 45 -11.46 -2.49 -5.87
C SER A 45 -10.91 -2.97 -4.53
N PRO A 46 -10.66 -2.07 -3.57
CA PRO A 46 -10.20 -2.50 -2.26
C PRO A 46 -11.20 -3.43 -1.60
N LEU A 47 -10.78 -4.65 -1.30
CA LEU A 47 -11.62 -5.65 -0.63
C LEU A 47 -11.55 -5.55 0.89
N SER A 48 -10.46 -4.99 1.42
CA SER A 48 -10.18 -4.97 2.86
C SER A 48 -9.55 -3.65 3.30
N SER A 49 -10.10 -3.05 4.37
CA SER A 49 -9.49 -1.90 5.03
C SER A 49 -8.18 -2.24 5.76
N ALA A 50 -7.94 -3.53 6.03
CA ALA A 50 -6.72 -3.99 6.70
C ALA A 50 -5.47 -3.69 5.87
N LEU A 51 -5.57 -3.70 4.53
CA LEU A 51 -4.48 -3.33 3.63
C LEU A 51 -4.06 -1.88 3.86
N PHE A 52 -5.02 -0.95 3.88
CA PHE A 52 -4.75 0.46 4.12
C PHE A 52 -4.18 0.71 5.52
N GLN A 53 -4.68 0.01 6.53
CA GLN A 53 -4.13 0.07 7.88
C GLN A 53 -2.66 -0.39 7.92
N LEU A 54 -2.34 -1.51 7.26
CA LEU A 54 -0.98 -2.01 7.16
C LEU A 54 -0.06 -1.01 6.46
N LEU A 55 -0.48 -0.49 5.30
CA LEU A 55 0.29 0.50 4.54
C LEU A 55 0.55 1.77 5.35
N TYR A 56 -0.44 2.24 6.11
CA TYR A 56 -0.28 3.36 7.02
C TYR A 56 0.75 3.06 8.12
N CYS A 57 0.67 1.89 8.76
CA CYS A 57 1.67 1.46 9.75
C CYS A 57 3.08 1.35 9.16
N VAL A 58 3.20 0.90 7.92
CA VAL A 58 4.47 0.83 7.18
C VAL A 58 5.03 2.25 6.96
N LYS A 59 4.21 3.19 6.49
CA LYS A 59 4.60 4.59 6.29
C LYS A 59 5.02 5.26 7.60
N LEU A 60 4.35 4.97 8.72
CA LEU A 60 4.78 5.43 10.04
C LEU A 60 6.12 4.83 10.48
N SER A 61 6.36 3.55 10.19
CA SER A 61 7.58 2.85 10.60
C SER A 61 8.79 3.25 9.76
N LYS A 62 8.59 3.55 8.48
CA LYS A 62 9.62 4.05 7.54
C LYS A 62 9.07 5.25 6.76
N PRO A 63 9.09 6.48 7.33
CA PRO A 63 8.52 7.66 6.67
C PRO A 63 9.10 7.99 5.28
N ALA A 64 10.37 7.62 5.07
CA ALA A 64 11.08 7.81 3.81
C ALA A 64 10.64 6.86 2.68
N ILE A 65 9.83 5.82 2.97
CA ILE A 65 9.34 4.89 1.94
C ILE A 65 8.45 5.63 0.95
N LYS A 66 8.70 5.46 -0.35
CA LYS A 66 7.87 6.08 -1.40
C LYS A 66 6.57 5.29 -1.51
N MET A 67 5.44 5.99 -1.41
CA MET A 67 4.13 5.39 -1.58
C MET A 67 3.18 6.42 -2.18
N ASP A 68 3.05 6.41 -3.50
CA ASP A 68 2.24 7.37 -4.27
C ASP A 68 0.79 7.46 -3.77
N PHE A 69 0.25 6.35 -3.25
CA PHE A 69 -1.07 6.28 -2.61
C PHE A 69 -1.28 7.32 -1.50
N PHE A 70 -0.25 7.59 -0.70
CA PHE A 70 -0.27 8.60 0.37
C PHE A 70 0.39 9.91 -0.04
N ASP A 71 1.45 9.85 -0.86
CA ASP A 71 2.30 10.99 -1.17
C ASP A 71 1.65 11.94 -2.20
N LYS A 72 0.67 11.49 -3.00
CA LYS A 72 0.03 12.26 -4.08
C LYS A 72 -1.50 12.23 -4.01
N PRO A 73 -2.13 12.86 -3.00
CA PRO A 73 -3.59 13.00 -2.98
C PRO A 73 -4.08 13.98 -4.06
N PRO A 74 -5.27 13.77 -4.66
CA PRO A 74 -6.16 12.64 -4.47
C PRO A 74 -5.68 11.38 -5.18
N TYR A 75 -5.93 10.23 -4.56
CA TYR A 75 -5.80 8.94 -5.22
C TYR A 75 -7.10 8.60 -5.97
N GLU A 76 -7.02 8.26 -7.25
CA GLU A 76 -8.20 8.00 -8.10
C GLU A 76 -8.47 6.49 -8.20
N LEU A 77 -9.63 6.07 -7.70
CA LEU A 77 -10.16 4.71 -7.82
C LEU A 77 -11.30 4.71 -8.83
N LYS A 78 -11.29 3.77 -9.78
CA LYS A 78 -12.31 3.68 -10.83
C LYS A 78 -13.73 3.52 -10.29
N ASN A 79 -13.91 2.69 -9.25
CA ASN A 79 -15.23 2.36 -8.72
C ASN A 79 -15.69 3.27 -7.58
N TYR A 80 -14.76 3.94 -6.90
CA TYR A 80 -15.03 4.74 -5.69
C TYR A 80 -14.74 6.24 -5.87
N GLY A 81 -14.26 6.66 -7.04
CA GLY A 81 -13.95 8.05 -7.33
C GLY A 81 -12.63 8.47 -6.67
N LYS A 82 -12.61 9.62 -5.99
CA LYS A 82 -11.39 10.21 -5.42
C LYS A 82 -11.27 9.93 -3.93
N MET A 83 -10.13 9.41 -3.52
CA MET A 83 -9.76 9.20 -2.13
C MET A 83 -8.75 10.27 -1.70
N TYR A 84 -8.99 10.87 -0.53
CA TYR A 84 -8.12 11.87 0.06
C TYR A 84 -7.62 11.38 1.41
N TRP A 85 -6.35 11.68 1.70
CA TRP A 85 -5.74 11.45 3.00
C TRP A 85 -5.56 12.80 3.68
N ILE A 86 -5.97 12.88 4.94
CA ILE A 86 -5.66 14.03 5.79
C ILE A 86 -4.57 13.58 6.74
N PHE A 87 -3.37 14.13 6.55
CA PHE A 87 -2.26 13.94 7.47
C PHE A 87 -2.22 15.14 8.42
N HIS A 88 -2.13 14.86 9.71
CA HIS A 88 -1.75 15.85 10.70
C HIS A 88 -0.29 15.55 11.06
N GLU A 89 0.59 16.55 10.87
CA GLU A 89 2.00 16.49 11.26
C GLU A 89 2.16 16.32 12.79
#